data_AF-A0A381XD71-F1
#
_entry.id   AF-A0A381XD71-F1
#
_cell.length_a   1.000
_cell.length_b   1.000
_cell.length_c   1.000
_cell.angle_alpha   90.00
_cell.angle_beta   90.00
_cell.angle_gamma   90.00
#
_symmetry.space_group_name_H-M   'P 1'
#
loop_
_entity.id
_entity.type
_entity.pdbx_description
1 polymer ?
#
loop_
_entity_poly.entity_id
_entity_poly.type
_entity_poly.pdbx_seq_one_letter_code
_entity_poly.pdbx_strand_id
1 'polypeptide(L)'
;VSAKDGRIKDLDHNVPDPFRQSAVAKIGDNPFPTNPMSDRAKGFIDQGRVKSAITNYGSFINWDFHPSGIWGDYSYLPAVSFVGAVPGHKNTAHFSWQNLEIIIDEEGAPIYSIWESSNAYDDWFPVSGDTVYKGILFELGDDDGLYYPDNEKLTMDGFTDDKQFFFDHDERKIVISTFGDSDPNKTIARVGFIYPWALRPALISRESQFDFYDYGEDLEEWTDDDEYVYYGANAAESHFISTDYKTDWHASTMARTSSHQTEYNASDIFGSTPWISGDDTYPVLAHSAYADTWPVQMNLATGEMESYWPGWWSQDYNINLPGCSQSRKDPDCWEEVPGRFVSDMDVYMEFDDRWSHRANNVNTNDKYEQTGYPMGLRVKATAHSYGVSYAEDIMFVTVKVRNESGDWCAEDEDGNPVLDLNGEQECGEAMIMPDGTKLNRGKGF
;
A
#
# COMPACT_ATOMS: atom_id res chain seq x y z
N VAL A 1 -12.58 -3.75 53.00
CA VAL A 1 -12.79 -4.47 54.29
C VAL A 1 -11.43 -4.91 54.80
N SER A 2 -10.98 -4.36 55.93
CA SER A 2 -9.63 -4.56 56.49
C SER A 2 -9.52 -5.93 57.16
N ALA A 3 -8.45 -6.68 56.87
CA ALA A 3 -8.10 -7.88 57.60
C ALA A 3 -7.36 -7.51 58.90
N LYS A 4 -7.68 -8.21 59.99
CA LYS A 4 -7.04 -8.10 61.31
C LYS A 4 -5.63 -8.70 61.29
N ASP A 5 -4.68 -8.06 60.63
CA ASP A 5 -3.27 -8.12 60.97
C ASP A 5 -2.60 -6.96 60.23
N GLY A 6 -1.99 -6.01 60.95
CA GLY A 6 -1.61 -4.68 60.45
C GLY A 6 -0.48 -4.62 59.41
N ARG A 7 -0.51 -5.45 58.36
CA ARG A 7 0.41 -5.38 57.22
C ARG A 7 -0.26 -4.66 56.06
N ILE A 8 0.41 -3.60 55.60
CA ILE A 8 0.11 -2.88 54.36
C ILE A 8 0.21 -3.91 53.22
N LYS A 9 -0.85 -4.06 52.43
CA LYS A 9 -0.76 -4.76 51.15
C LYS A 9 0.08 -3.86 50.24
N ASP A 10 1.33 -4.23 50.00
CA ASP A 10 2.08 -3.71 48.86
C ASP A 10 1.27 -4.02 47.60
N LEU A 11 0.84 -2.95 46.92
CA LEU A 11 0.06 -2.98 45.69
C LEU A 11 0.94 -2.85 44.45
N ASP A 12 2.22 -3.22 44.53
CA ASP A 12 3.16 -3.15 43.39
C ASP A 12 3.88 -4.48 43.18
N HIS A 13 3.11 -5.52 42.90
CA HIS A 13 3.61 -6.66 42.15
C HIS A 13 2.82 -6.76 40.83
N ASN A 14 3.24 -5.95 39.86
CA ASN A 14 3.08 -6.30 38.45
C ASN A 14 3.91 -7.57 38.23
N VAL A 15 3.31 -8.72 38.48
CA VAL A 15 3.82 -9.98 37.95
C VAL A 15 3.47 -9.97 36.47
N PRO A 16 4.45 -9.89 35.55
CA PRO A 16 4.16 -10.00 34.13
C PRO A 16 3.46 -11.33 33.90
N ASP A 17 2.33 -11.31 33.20
CA ASP A 17 1.63 -12.53 32.82
C ASP A 17 2.59 -13.44 32.04
N PRO A 18 2.92 -14.65 32.53
CA PRO A 18 3.82 -15.57 31.83
C PRO A 18 3.23 -16.10 30.50
N PHE A 19 1.97 -15.77 30.20
CA PHE A 19 1.29 -16.06 28.94
C PHE A 19 1.07 -14.83 28.07
N ARG A 20 1.53 -13.64 28.48
CA ARG A 20 1.70 -12.52 27.56
C ARG A 20 2.83 -12.91 26.61
N GLN A 21 2.48 -13.32 25.38
CA GLN A 21 3.44 -13.31 24.29
C GLN A 21 3.91 -11.87 24.10
N SER A 22 5.09 -11.56 24.65
CA SER A 22 5.91 -10.45 24.18
C SER A 22 6.73 -10.89 22.96
N ALA A 23 6.17 -11.79 22.13
CA ALA A 23 6.83 -12.28 20.94
C ALA A 23 6.70 -11.18 19.89
N VAL A 24 7.82 -10.48 19.71
CA VAL A 24 8.10 -9.59 18.61
C VAL A 24 8.12 -10.44 17.34
N ALA A 25 7.59 -9.85 16.27
CA ALA A 25 7.28 -10.51 15.02
C ALA A 25 8.54 -11.23 14.46
N LYS A 26 8.37 -12.49 14.06
CA LYS A 26 9.33 -13.35 13.35
C LYS A 26 8.66 -13.93 12.11
N ILE A 27 9.48 -14.38 11.16
CA ILE A 27 9.02 -15.20 10.02
C ILE A 27 8.13 -16.34 10.53
N GLY A 28 6.88 -16.37 10.06
CA GLY A 28 5.87 -17.36 10.42
C GLY A 28 5.08 -17.09 11.71
N ASP A 29 5.19 -15.91 12.32
CA ASP A 29 4.38 -15.54 13.49
C ASP A 29 2.89 -15.43 13.17
N ASN A 30 2.57 -15.06 11.92
CA ASN A 30 1.22 -15.12 11.39
C ASN A 30 1.09 -16.28 10.40
N PRO A 31 -0.12 -16.85 10.25
CA PRO A 31 -0.38 -17.81 9.18
C PRO A 31 0.02 -17.23 7.83
N PHE A 32 0.78 -18.00 7.06
CA PHE A 32 1.20 -17.57 5.73
C PHE A 32 -0.03 -17.26 4.86
N PRO A 33 -0.01 -16.13 4.13
CA PRO A 33 -1.05 -15.80 3.18
C PRO A 33 -1.23 -16.90 2.13
N THR A 34 -2.47 -17.09 1.64
CA THR A 34 -2.75 -18.08 0.60
C THR A 34 -2.05 -17.74 -0.71
N ASN A 35 -1.78 -18.76 -1.54
CA ASN A 35 -1.25 -18.51 -2.88
C ASN A 35 -2.22 -17.62 -3.66
N PRO A 36 -1.82 -16.41 -4.08
CA PRO A 36 -2.72 -15.44 -4.69
C PRO A 36 -3.34 -15.96 -6.00
N MET A 37 -2.68 -16.91 -6.67
CA MET A 37 -3.20 -17.54 -7.89
C MET A 37 -4.50 -18.32 -7.65
N SER A 38 -4.68 -18.87 -6.45
CA SER A 38 -5.90 -19.60 -6.06
C SER A 38 -7.06 -18.67 -5.70
N ASP A 39 -6.78 -17.38 -5.53
CA ASP A 39 -7.74 -16.34 -5.18
C ASP A 39 -8.13 -15.47 -6.39
N ARG A 40 -7.61 -15.78 -7.58
CA ARG A 40 -7.94 -15.00 -8.78
C ARG A 40 -9.30 -15.36 -9.35
N ALA A 41 -10.00 -14.32 -9.81
CA ALA A 41 -11.28 -14.40 -10.49
C ALA A 41 -11.37 -13.32 -11.56
N LYS A 42 -12.29 -13.51 -12.50
CA LYS A 42 -12.58 -12.53 -13.55
C LYS A 42 -14.05 -12.13 -13.52
N GLY A 43 -14.35 -10.95 -14.02
CA GLY A 43 -15.71 -10.48 -14.16
C GLY A 43 -15.95 -9.83 -15.51
N PHE A 44 -17.21 -9.61 -15.84
CA PHE A 44 -17.65 -9.24 -17.17
C PHE A 44 -18.52 -7.99 -17.12
N ILE A 45 -18.03 -6.93 -17.75
CA ILE A 45 -18.75 -5.68 -17.98
C ILE A 45 -19.31 -5.79 -19.40
N ASP A 46 -20.60 -6.10 -19.55
CA ASP A 46 -21.16 -6.47 -20.86
C ASP A 46 -22.52 -5.85 -21.22
N GLN A 47 -23.07 -4.95 -20.40
CA GLN A 47 -24.38 -4.34 -20.63
C GLN A 47 -24.33 -3.21 -21.68
N GLY A 48 -23.28 -2.39 -21.65
CA GLY A 48 -23.06 -1.30 -22.59
C GLY A 48 -22.44 -1.73 -23.93
N ARG A 49 -22.07 -0.72 -24.72
CA ARG A 49 -21.27 -0.90 -25.95
C ARG A 49 -19.80 -1.17 -25.64
N VAL A 50 -19.29 -0.62 -24.54
CA VAL A 50 -17.96 -0.99 -24.02
C VAL A 50 -18.10 -2.32 -23.28
N LYS A 51 -17.42 -3.34 -23.80
CA LYS A 51 -17.42 -4.67 -23.20
C LYS A 51 -16.02 -5.08 -22.81
N SER A 52 -15.83 -5.45 -21.54
CA SER A 52 -14.53 -5.90 -21.04
C SER A 52 -14.64 -7.01 -20.00
N ALA A 53 -13.66 -7.91 -20.00
CA ALA A 53 -13.35 -8.78 -18.88
C ALA A 53 -12.36 -8.06 -17.96
N ILE A 54 -12.67 -8.03 -16.67
CA ILE A 54 -11.85 -7.43 -15.62
C ILE A 54 -11.32 -8.51 -14.68
N THR A 55 -10.23 -8.26 -13.97
CA THR A 55 -9.63 -9.22 -13.05
C THR A 55 -9.28 -8.60 -11.70
N ASN A 56 -9.35 -9.40 -10.64
CA ASN A 56 -8.96 -8.98 -9.28
C ASN A 56 -7.45 -8.95 -9.07
N TYR A 57 -6.71 -8.46 -10.05
CA TYR A 57 -5.30 -8.13 -9.95
C TYR A 57 -5.01 -6.85 -10.75
N GLY A 58 -5.98 -5.93 -10.73
CA GLY A 58 -5.85 -4.57 -11.27
C GLY A 58 -5.96 -4.44 -12.78
N SER A 59 -6.42 -5.47 -13.51
CA SER A 59 -6.61 -5.38 -14.97
C SER A 59 -8.07 -5.12 -15.32
N PHE A 60 -8.35 -3.99 -15.98
CA PHE A 60 -9.70 -3.61 -16.41
C PHE A 60 -9.97 -3.92 -17.87
N ILE A 61 -8.91 -3.93 -18.68
CA ILE A 61 -8.93 -4.37 -20.07
C ILE A 61 -7.61 -5.10 -20.31
N ASN A 62 -7.67 -6.32 -20.85
CA ASN A 62 -6.50 -7.06 -21.31
C ASN A 62 -6.90 -7.93 -22.52
N TRP A 63 -5.95 -8.22 -23.40
CA TRP A 63 -6.11 -9.13 -24.52
C TRP A 63 -6.24 -10.60 -24.09
N ASP A 64 -5.69 -10.97 -22.93
CA ASP A 64 -5.73 -12.35 -22.42
C ASP A 64 -7.12 -12.81 -21.98
N PHE A 65 -8.03 -11.86 -21.71
CA PHE A 65 -9.40 -12.13 -21.28
C PHE A 65 -10.39 -11.45 -22.21
N HIS A 66 -11.38 -12.21 -22.68
CA HIS A 66 -12.42 -11.69 -23.55
C HIS A 66 -13.75 -11.51 -22.81
N PRO A 67 -14.53 -10.46 -23.14
CA PRO A 67 -14.27 -9.47 -24.18
C PRO A 67 -13.14 -8.50 -23.78
N SER A 68 -12.30 -8.05 -24.73
CA SER A 68 -11.08 -7.30 -24.44
C SER A 68 -11.23 -5.82 -24.82
N GLY A 69 -12.09 -5.09 -24.09
CA GLY A 69 -12.29 -3.66 -24.31
C GLY A 69 -12.86 -3.31 -25.69
N ILE A 70 -13.81 -4.12 -26.19
CA ILE A 70 -14.46 -3.88 -27.49
C ILE A 70 -15.34 -2.65 -27.38
N TRP A 71 -15.19 -1.73 -28.32
CA TRP A 71 -16.03 -0.55 -28.48
C TRP A 71 -16.55 -0.43 -29.92
N GLY A 72 -17.87 -0.59 -30.09
CA GLY A 72 -18.51 -0.58 -31.41
C GLY A 72 -18.04 -1.73 -32.31
N ASP A 73 -18.03 -1.50 -33.63
CA ASP A 73 -17.76 -2.56 -34.62
C ASP A 73 -16.27 -2.82 -34.88
N TYR A 74 -15.35 -1.89 -34.54
CA TYR A 74 -13.95 -1.96 -35.02
C TYR A 74 -12.87 -1.38 -34.09
N SER A 75 -13.17 -0.97 -32.85
CA SER A 75 -12.19 -0.35 -31.95
C SER A 75 -11.98 -1.17 -30.69
N TYR A 76 -10.71 -1.31 -30.27
CA TYR A 76 -10.32 -2.00 -29.05
C TYR A 76 -9.31 -1.15 -28.28
N LEU A 77 -9.41 -1.17 -26.96
CA LEU A 77 -8.32 -0.73 -26.07
C LEU A 77 -7.46 -1.97 -25.77
N PRO A 78 -6.14 -1.95 -26.04
CA PRO A 78 -5.32 -3.15 -25.89
C PRO A 78 -5.10 -3.54 -24.42
N ALA A 79 -4.96 -2.55 -23.54
CA ALA A 79 -4.81 -2.76 -22.10
C ALA A 79 -5.24 -1.51 -21.32
N VAL A 80 -5.85 -1.73 -20.16
CA VAL A 80 -6.10 -0.70 -19.13
C VAL A 80 -5.73 -1.31 -17.78
N SER A 81 -4.63 -0.82 -17.21
CA SER A 81 -4.04 -1.25 -15.94
C SER A 81 -4.25 -0.23 -14.83
N PHE A 82 -4.11 -0.70 -13.59
CA PHE A 82 -3.97 0.14 -12.41
C PHE A 82 -2.47 0.29 -12.10
N VAL A 83 -2.03 1.54 -11.91
CA VAL A 83 -0.66 1.87 -11.52
C VAL A 83 -0.71 2.73 -10.27
N GLY A 84 -0.03 2.30 -9.21
CA GLY A 84 0.22 3.10 -8.00
C GLY A 84 1.72 3.32 -7.85
N ALA A 85 2.15 4.55 -7.58
CA ALA A 85 3.57 4.84 -7.39
C ALA A 85 3.80 5.91 -6.31
N VAL A 86 4.89 5.76 -5.57
CA VAL A 86 5.36 6.70 -4.55
C VAL A 86 6.85 7.00 -4.72
N PRO A 87 7.31 8.22 -4.47
CA PRO A 87 8.73 8.57 -4.54
C PRO A 87 9.53 7.92 -3.41
N GLY A 88 10.79 7.56 -3.66
CA GLY A 88 11.67 6.98 -2.62
C GLY A 88 12.28 8.03 -1.69
N HIS A 89 12.43 9.27 -2.18
CA HIS A 89 13.06 10.35 -1.44
C HIS A 89 12.48 11.72 -1.80
N LYS A 90 12.77 12.73 -0.98
CA LYS A 90 12.56 14.15 -1.28
C LYS A 90 13.90 14.84 -1.42
N ASN A 91 14.13 15.52 -2.54
CA ASN A 91 15.41 16.21 -2.77
C ASN A 91 15.61 17.40 -1.80
N THR A 92 16.81 17.59 -1.28
CA THR A 92 17.09 18.68 -0.32
C THR A 92 16.90 20.08 -0.91
N ALA A 93 16.93 20.22 -2.23
CA ALA A 93 16.69 21.50 -2.93
C ALA A 93 15.27 22.05 -2.71
N HIS A 94 14.34 21.26 -2.16
CA HIS A 94 13.03 21.76 -1.73
C HIS A 94 13.08 22.55 -0.41
N PHE A 95 14.22 22.52 0.31
CA PHE A 95 14.43 23.25 1.55
C PHE A 95 15.37 24.43 1.38
N SER A 96 15.43 25.29 2.39
CA SER A 96 16.32 26.45 2.41
C SER A 96 17.50 26.15 3.32
N TRP A 97 18.70 26.16 2.74
CA TRP A 97 19.94 25.85 3.43
C TRP A 97 20.83 27.07 3.55
N GLN A 98 21.41 27.25 4.72
CA GLN A 98 22.40 28.29 5.01
C GLN A 98 23.78 27.66 5.13
N ASN A 99 24.76 28.21 4.42
CA ASN A 99 26.14 27.77 4.57
C ASN A 99 26.70 28.24 5.92
N LEU A 100 27.24 27.32 6.70
CA LEU A 100 27.91 27.61 7.96
C LEU A 100 29.42 27.75 7.76
N GLU A 101 30.00 26.78 7.06
CA GLU A 101 31.44 26.70 6.85
C GLU A 101 31.77 26.02 5.52
N ILE A 102 32.93 26.38 4.95
CA ILE A 102 33.55 25.69 3.81
C ILE A 102 34.98 25.35 4.22
N ILE A 103 35.29 24.05 4.23
CA ILE A 103 36.59 23.52 4.61
C ILE A 103 37.41 23.42 3.33
N ILE A 104 38.60 24.00 3.35
CA ILE A 104 39.51 24.09 2.19
C ILE A 104 40.84 23.36 2.47
N ASP A 105 41.50 22.91 1.41
CA ASP A 105 42.85 22.32 1.49
C ASP A 105 43.95 23.40 1.53
N GLU A 106 45.22 22.95 1.57
CA GLU A 106 46.39 23.85 1.58
C GLU A 106 46.52 24.69 0.28
N GLU A 107 45.88 24.27 -0.81
CA GLU A 107 45.88 24.94 -2.11
C GLU A 107 44.67 25.87 -2.28
N GLY A 108 43.73 25.86 -1.32
CA GLY A 108 42.52 26.68 -1.29
C GLY A 108 41.33 26.06 -2.02
N ALA A 109 41.38 24.79 -2.40
CA ALA A 109 40.25 24.08 -3.00
C ALA A 109 39.28 23.59 -1.90
N PRO A 110 37.95 23.70 -2.09
CA PRO A 110 36.98 23.23 -1.12
C PRO A 110 36.95 21.70 -1.07
N ILE A 111 37.12 21.15 0.13
CA ILE A 111 37.07 19.71 0.41
C ILE A 111 35.62 19.30 0.70
N TYR A 112 34.97 19.99 1.65
CA TYR A 112 33.55 19.84 1.96
C TYR A 112 32.99 21.13 2.58
N SER A 113 31.68 21.24 2.62
CA SER A 113 30.96 22.39 3.18
C SER A 113 29.85 21.92 4.11
N ILE A 114 29.58 22.71 5.15
CA ILE A 114 28.58 22.43 6.18
C ILE A 114 27.41 23.39 6.00
N TRP A 115 26.21 22.84 6.01
CA TRP A 115 24.96 23.56 5.76
C TRP A 115 23.93 23.24 6.81
N GLU A 116 23.13 24.22 7.21
CA GLU A 116 22.02 24.03 8.14
C GLU A 116 20.67 24.43 7.53
N SER A 117 19.60 23.77 7.97
CA SER A 117 18.24 24.11 7.58
C SER A 117 17.23 23.84 8.71
N SER A 118 16.48 24.88 9.09
CA SER A 118 15.36 24.76 10.03
C SER A 118 14.09 24.24 9.36
N ASN A 119 13.79 24.67 8.12
CA ASN A 119 12.57 24.22 7.45
C ASN A 119 12.65 22.75 6.98
N ALA A 120 13.86 22.25 6.73
CA ALA A 120 14.10 20.82 6.57
C ALA A 120 13.78 20.04 7.85
N TYR A 121 14.18 20.56 9.01
CA TYR A 121 13.89 19.94 10.31
C TYR A 121 12.39 19.91 10.59
N ASP A 122 11.70 21.04 10.40
CA ASP A 122 10.26 21.13 10.66
C ASP A 122 9.42 20.20 9.76
N ASP A 123 9.88 19.94 8.54
CA ASP A 123 9.26 19.00 7.61
C ASP A 123 9.59 17.53 7.98
N TRP A 124 10.77 17.27 8.56
CA TRP A 124 11.15 15.94 9.05
C TRP A 124 10.42 15.56 10.35
N PHE A 125 10.31 16.51 11.30
CA PHE A 125 9.77 16.31 12.64
C PHE A 125 8.49 17.17 12.84
N PRO A 126 7.36 16.79 12.22
CA PRO A 126 6.10 17.51 12.36
C PRO A 126 5.57 17.43 13.81
N VAL A 127 4.69 18.38 14.15
CA VAL A 127 4.08 18.48 15.49
C VAL A 127 3.17 17.29 15.81
N SER A 128 2.74 16.52 14.80
CA SER A 128 1.94 15.30 14.96
C SER A 128 2.68 14.19 15.72
N GLY A 129 4.01 14.19 15.75
CA GLY A 129 4.83 13.34 16.61
C GLY A 129 5.73 12.34 15.87
N ASP A 130 5.27 11.78 14.74
CA ASP A 130 6.07 10.85 13.94
C ASP A 130 6.91 11.56 12.87
N THR A 131 8.02 10.93 12.47
CA THR A 131 8.94 11.48 11.47
C THR A 131 8.51 11.18 10.04
N VAL A 132 8.66 12.15 9.14
CA VAL A 132 8.32 11.99 7.71
C VAL A 132 9.41 11.23 6.94
N TYR A 133 10.65 11.25 7.43
CA TYR A 133 11.79 10.60 6.80
C TYR A 133 12.51 9.68 7.78
N LYS A 134 13.32 8.76 7.24
CA LYS A 134 14.10 7.78 8.01
C LYS A 134 15.60 7.87 7.82
N GLY A 135 16.08 8.58 6.79
CA GLY A 135 17.50 8.66 6.50
C GLY A 135 17.85 9.72 5.48
N ILE A 136 19.14 9.97 5.29
CA ILE A 136 19.67 10.91 4.28
C ILE A 136 20.44 10.11 3.23
N LEU A 137 20.10 10.38 1.97
CA LEU A 137 20.70 9.76 0.80
C LEU A 137 21.63 10.75 0.13
N PHE A 138 22.86 10.34 -0.15
CA PHE A 138 23.87 11.14 -0.84
C PHE A 138 24.15 10.60 -2.23
N GLU A 139 24.81 11.39 -3.08
CA GLU A 139 25.14 11.03 -4.46
C GLU A 139 23.95 10.53 -5.30
N LEU A 140 22.75 11.04 -5.04
CA LEU A 140 21.54 10.77 -5.81
C LEU A 140 21.76 10.76 -7.33
N GLY A 141 21.33 9.68 -7.97
CA GLY A 141 21.33 9.52 -9.42
C GLY A 141 20.54 8.29 -9.83
N ASP A 142 19.77 8.39 -10.93
CA ASP A 142 18.98 7.29 -11.50
C ASP A 142 18.07 6.57 -10.49
N ASP A 143 17.45 7.35 -9.59
CA ASP A 143 16.59 6.88 -8.47
C ASP A 143 17.28 5.99 -7.43
N ASP A 144 18.62 6.06 -7.38
CA ASP A 144 19.49 5.40 -6.41
C ASP A 144 20.37 6.43 -5.68
N GLY A 145 21.11 5.98 -4.66
CA GLY A 145 22.11 6.77 -3.95
C GLY A 145 22.81 6.01 -2.83
N LEU A 146 23.68 6.72 -2.12
CA LEU A 146 24.48 6.18 -1.01
C LEU A 146 23.81 6.51 0.32
N TYR A 147 23.34 5.46 1.00
CA TYR A 147 22.77 5.54 2.34
C TYR A 147 23.84 5.13 3.37
N TYR A 148 24.20 6.05 4.26
CA TYR A 148 25.23 5.86 5.29
C TYR A 148 24.68 6.24 6.67
N PRO A 149 23.93 5.35 7.35
CA PRO A 149 23.37 5.66 8.67
C PRO A 149 24.44 6.02 9.71
N ASP A 150 25.60 5.36 9.65
CA ASP A 150 26.73 5.59 10.56
C ASP A 150 27.41 6.96 10.41
N ASN A 151 27.04 7.74 9.38
CA ASN A 151 27.57 9.07 9.17
C ASN A 151 26.89 10.15 10.02
N GLU A 152 25.88 9.79 10.82
CA GLU A 152 25.31 10.67 11.83
C GLU A 152 26.36 11.07 12.88
N LYS A 153 26.43 12.37 13.20
CA LYS A 153 27.30 12.93 14.23
C LYS A 153 26.46 13.38 15.42
N LEU A 154 27.06 13.31 16.61
CA LEU A 154 26.42 13.78 17.84
C LEU A 154 26.44 15.30 18.00
N THR A 155 27.38 15.98 17.32
CA THR A 155 27.59 17.43 17.40
C THR A 155 28.19 17.95 16.10
N MET A 156 28.04 19.25 15.86
CA MET A 156 28.63 19.95 14.71
C MET A 156 30.17 19.87 14.65
N ASP A 157 30.86 19.81 15.79
CA ASP A 157 32.32 19.68 15.84
C ASP A 157 32.81 18.27 15.41
N GLY A 158 31.90 17.31 15.27
CA GLY A 158 32.20 15.94 14.85
C GLY A 158 32.33 15.76 13.34
N PHE A 159 32.11 16.82 12.56
CA PHE A 159 32.24 16.77 11.11
C PHE A 159 33.72 16.70 10.71
N THR A 160 34.07 15.70 9.93
CA THR A 160 35.43 15.47 9.45
C THR A 160 35.51 15.30 7.94
N ASP A 161 34.37 15.06 7.29
CA ASP A 161 34.29 14.74 5.86
C ASP A 161 32.92 15.13 5.27
N ASP A 162 32.75 14.93 3.96
CA ASP A 162 31.44 15.03 3.29
C ASP A 162 30.50 13.88 3.67
N LYS A 163 29.21 14.02 3.33
CA LYS A 163 28.16 12.99 3.53
C LYS A 163 27.88 12.66 4.99
N GLN A 164 28.12 13.61 5.88
CA GLN A 164 27.83 13.51 7.30
C GLN A 164 26.62 14.38 7.64
N PHE A 165 25.93 14.06 8.73
CA PHE A 165 24.76 14.81 9.14
C PHE A 165 24.60 14.83 10.66
N PHE A 166 23.84 15.80 11.14
CA PHE A 166 23.54 15.99 12.56
C PHE A 166 22.15 16.61 12.70
N PHE A 167 21.37 16.09 13.65
CA PHE A 167 20.09 16.65 14.04
C PHE A 167 20.24 17.48 15.31
N ASP A 168 20.15 18.80 15.18
CA ASP A 168 20.10 19.71 16.33
C ASP A 168 18.64 19.85 16.78
N HIS A 169 18.22 19.03 17.74
CA HIS A 169 16.87 19.05 18.28
C HIS A 169 16.59 20.28 19.17
N ASP A 170 17.63 20.89 19.76
CA ASP A 170 17.48 22.06 20.63
C ASP A 170 17.19 23.31 19.80
N GLU A 171 17.92 23.50 18.69
CA GLU A 171 17.74 24.63 17.77
C GLU A 171 16.80 24.32 16.59
N ARG A 172 16.30 23.07 16.50
CA ARG A 172 15.43 22.56 15.43
C ARG A 172 16.05 22.75 14.04
N LYS A 173 17.24 22.19 13.83
CA LYS A 173 17.97 22.27 12.56
C LYS A 173 18.48 20.90 12.13
N ILE A 174 18.47 20.67 10.82
CA ILE A 174 19.26 19.61 10.20
C ILE A 174 20.54 20.23 9.69
N VAL A 175 21.68 19.65 10.05
CA VAL A 175 23.00 20.03 9.55
C VAL A 175 23.52 18.90 8.67
N ILE A 176 23.98 19.21 7.46
CA ILE A 176 24.57 18.23 6.52
C ILE A 176 25.91 18.73 6.00
N SER A 177 26.79 17.79 5.63
CA SER A 177 27.99 18.09 4.85
C SER A 177 27.89 17.59 3.42
N THR A 178 28.34 18.42 2.50
CA THR A 178 28.34 18.15 1.06
C THR A 178 29.75 18.26 0.50
N PHE A 179 30.04 17.47 -0.53
CA PHE A 179 31.34 17.51 -1.21
C PHE A 179 31.66 18.90 -1.78
N GLY A 180 32.88 19.38 -1.55
CA GLY A 180 33.33 20.70 -1.98
C GLY A 180 32.42 21.83 -1.49
N ASP A 181 32.02 22.71 -2.40
CA ASP A 181 31.08 23.83 -2.18
C ASP A 181 29.67 23.53 -2.74
N SER A 182 29.33 22.25 -2.86
CA SER A 182 28.07 21.83 -3.48
C SER A 182 26.86 22.30 -2.67
N ASP A 183 26.03 23.13 -3.29
CA ASP A 183 24.93 23.84 -2.62
C ASP A 183 23.66 22.97 -2.54
N PRO A 184 23.23 22.52 -1.33
CA PRO A 184 22.06 21.67 -1.14
C PRO A 184 20.72 22.35 -1.45
N ASN A 185 20.71 23.66 -1.72
CA ASN A 185 19.55 24.36 -2.32
C ASN A 185 19.35 23.99 -3.80
N LYS A 186 20.26 23.22 -4.41
CA LYS A 186 20.22 22.82 -5.82
C LYS A 186 20.29 21.31 -5.94
N THR A 187 19.58 20.78 -6.93
CA THR A 187 19.57 19.33 -7.21
C THR A 187 20.95 18.76 -7.56
N ILE A 188 21.90 19.61 -7.98
CA ILE A 188 23.28 19.22 -8.26
C ILE A 188 24.05 18.74 -7.01
N ALA A 189 23.58 19.10 -5.81
CA ALA A 189 24.13 18.55 -4.56
C ALA A 189 23.83 17.07 -4.37
N ARG A 190 22.81 16.55 -5.07
CA ARG A 190 22.47 15.13 -5.07
C ARG A 190 22.27 14.57 -3.66
N VAL A 191 21.59 15.34 -2.81
CA VAL A 191 21.17 14.91 -1.46
C VAL A 191 19.65 14.83 -1.40
N GLY A 192 19.14 13.82 -0.69
CA GLY A 192 17.70 13.64 -0.46
C GLY A 192 17.40 13.04 0.89
N PHE A 193 16.18 13.30 1.39
CA PHE A 193 15.65 12.66 2.58
C PHE A 193 14.81 11.46 2.17
N ILE A 194 15.10 10.31 2.76
CA ILE A 194 14.54 9.02 2.41
C ILE A 194 13.19 8.85 3.11
N TYR A 195 12.15 8.51 2.36
CA TYR A 195 10.86 8.17 2.94
C TYR A 195 10.91 6.77 3.59
N PRO A 196 10.14 6.52 4.66
CA PRO A 196 10.19 5.26 5.41
C PRO A 196 9.98 4.01 4.55
N TRP A 197 9.05 4.08 3.58
CA TRP A 197 8.75 2.95 2.69
C TRP A 197 9.90 2.57 1.76
N ALA A 198 10.86 3.46 1.53
CA ALA A 198 11.98 3.25 0.61
C ALA A 198 13.20 2.58 1.24
N LEU A 199 13.22 2.38 2.56
CA LEU A 199 14.21 1.59 3.26
C LEU A 199 13.64 0.22 3.62
N ARG A 200 14.39 -0.84 3.34
CA ARG A 200 14.06 -2.19 3.77
C ARG A 200 15.31 -2.98 4.13
N PRO A 201 15.18 -4.01 4.97
CA PRO A 201 16.23 -5.00 5.16
C PRO A 201 16.75 -5.54 3.82
N ALA A 202 18.05 -5.78 3.72
CA ALA A 202 18.72 -6.21 2.50
C ALA A 202 18.23 -7.58 2.05
N LEU A 203 18.04 -7.77 0.74
CA LEU A 203 17.72 -9.09 0.18
C LEU A 203 18.93 -10.03 0.31
N ILE A 204 18.74 -11.19 0.94
CA ILE A 204 19.70 -12.29 0.97
C ILE A 204 19.47 -13.22 -0.22
N SER A 205 18.24 -13.71 -0.40
CA SER A 205 17.89 -14.66 -1.47
C SER A 205 16.41 -14.66 -1.81
N ARG A 206 16.10 -15.01 -3.07
CA ARG A 206 14.73 -15.32 -3.52
C ARG A 206 14.37 -16.77 -3.21
N GLU A 207 13.42 -16.98 -2.31
CA GLU A 207 12.86 -18.31 -2.03
C GLU A 207 11.66 -18.63 -2.95
N SER A 208 11.18 -19.87 -2.88
CA SER A 208 10.06 -20.33 -3.72
C SER A 208 8.73 -19.62 -3.44
N GLN A 209 8.56 -19.08 -2.23
CA GLN A 209 7.32 -18.44 -1.79
C GLN A 209 7.50 -16.98 -1.36
N PHE A 210 8.67 -16.55 -0.91
CA PHE A 210 8.90 -15.20 -0.40
C PHE A 210 10.35 -14.78 -0.63
N ASP A 211 10.65 -13.52 -0.34
CA ASP A 211 12.03 -13.01 -0.31
C ASP A 211 12.59 -13.08 1.10
N PHE A 212 13.80 -13.61 1.23
CA PHE A 212 14.49 -13.73 2.51
C PHE A 212 15.42 -12.54 2.71
N TYR A 213 15.20 -11.78 3.77
CA TYR A 213 15.91 -10.55 4.07
C TYR A 213 16.85 -10.68 5.28
N ASP A 214 17.81 -9.76 5.36
CA ASP A 214 18.80 -9.68 6.44
C ASP A 214 18.26 -8.90 7.64
N TYR A 215 17.69 -9.63 8.60
CA TYR A 215 17.11 -9.08 9.83
C TYR A 215 18.13 -8.98 11.00
N GLY A 216 19.40 -8.75 10.70
CA GLY A 216 20.40 -8.49 11.74
C GLY A 216 20.72 -9.68 12.66
N GLU A 217 21.23 -9.37 13.86
CA GLU A 217 21.67 -10.37 14.83
C GLU A 217 20.51 -10.94 15.65
N ASP A 218 19.48 -10.12 15.91
CA ASP A 218 18.32 -10.54 16.70
C ASP A 218 17.30 -11.37 15.91
N LEU A 219 17.41 -11.35 14.57
CA LEU A 219 16.55 -12.03 13.61
C LEU A 219 15.09 -11.57 13.69
N GLU A 220 14.86 -10.33 14.13
CA GLU A 220 13.55 -9.72 14.22
C GLU A 220 13.42 -8.61 13.17
N GLU A 221 12.39 -8.67 12.34
CA GLU A 221 12.22 -7.67 11.28
C GLU A 221 11.92 -6.26 11.81
N TRP A 222 12.29 -5.23 11.06
CA TRP A 222 12.03 -3.81 11.32
C TRP A 222 12.62 -3.30 12.65
N THR A 223 13.80 -3.79 13.02
CA THR A 223 14.60 -3.32 14.17
C THR A 223 15.71 -2.39 13.72
N ASP A 224 16.45 -1.84 14.69
CA ASP A 224 17.58 -0.94 14.43
C ASP A 224 18.86 -1.70 14.00
N ASP A 225 18.94 -3.03 14.19
CA ASP A 225 20.08 -3.87 13.78
C ASP A 225 19.90 -4.53 12.42
N ASP A 226 18.75 -4.36 11.77
CA ASP A 226 18.53 -4.74 10.38
C ASP A 226 19.50 -4.01 9.43
N GLU A 227 19.99 -4.73 8.42
CA GLU A 227 20.80 -4.12 7.36
C GLU A 227 19.90 -3.43 6.34
N TYR A 228 19.56 -2.16 6.59
CA TYR A 228 18.69 -1.40 5.69
C TYR A 228 19.41 -0.93 4.42
N VAL A 229 18.76 -1.18 3.29
CA VAL A 229 19.15 -0.71 1.96
C VAL A 229 18.06 0.22 1.41
N TYR A 230 18.48 1.22 0.65
CA TYR A 230 17.59 2.09 -0.11
C TYR A 230 17.15 1.41 -1.41
N TYR A 231 15.83 1.33 -1.63
CA TYR A 231 15.23 0.62 -2.76
C TYR A 231 14.65 1.52 -3.87
N GLY A 232 14.79 2.84 -3.73
CA GLY A 232 14.26 3.78 -4.73
C GLY A 232 12.77 4.09 -4.57
N ALA A 233 12.23 4.78 -5.56
CA ALA A 233 10.80 4.91 -5.75
C ALA A 233 10.17 3.53 -6.01
N ASN A 234 8.90 3.39 -5.63
CA ASN A 234 8.16 2.16 -5.83
C ASN A 234 6.98 2.43 -6.75
N ALA A 235 6.80 1.56 -7.74
CA ALA A 235 5.64 1.54 -8.61
C ALA A 235 5.11 0.10 -8.70
N ALA A 236 3.81 -0.06 -8.53
CA ALA A 236 3.09 -1.31 -8.69
C ALA A 236 2.10 -1.18 -9.87
N GLU A 237 2.20 -2.10 -10.83
CA GLU A 237 1.36 -2.15 -12.03
C GLU A 237 0.72 -3.54 -12.26
N SER A 238 -0.42 -3.56 -12.96
CA SER A 238 -1.15 -4.79 -13.30
C SER A 238 -0.87 -5.37 -14.69
N HIS A 239 -0.10 -4.66 -15.53
CA HIS A 239 0.21 -5.07 -16.90
C HIS A 239 1.66 -5.56 -17.06
N PHE A 240 1.82 -6.86 -17.31
CA PHE A 240 3.10 -7.47 -17.66
C PHE A 240 2.95 -8.38 -18.88
N ILE A 241 3.88 -8.25 -19.83
CA ILE A 241 3.72 -8.78 -21.21
C ILE A 241 4.15 -10.26 -21.35
N SER A 242 4.62 -10.93 -20.30
CA SER A 242 5.22 -12.28 -20.45
C SER A 242 4.44 -13.43 -19.81
N THR A 243 4.01 -13.27 -18.56
CA THR A 243 3.48 -14.38 -17.75
C THR A 243 2.42 -13.89 -16.79
N ASP A 244 1.30 -14.61 -16.73
CA ASP A 244 0.14 -14.32 -15.89
C ASP A 244 0.49 -14.16 -14.40
N TYR A 245 1.53 -14.82 -13.89
CA TYR A 245 1.95 -14.73 -12.49
C TYR A 245 2.88 -13.55 -12.17
N LYS A 246 3.42 -12.84 -13.16
CA LYS A 246 4.27 -11.66 -12.95
C LYS A 246 3.40 -10.42 -12.97
N THR A 247 2.95 -9.97 -11.82
CA THR A 247 2.24 -8.69 -11.66
C THR A 247 2.47 -8.17 -10.25
N ASP A 248 2.51 -6.85 -10.07
CA ASP A 248 2.68 -6.29 -8.74
C ASP A 248 1.40 -6.40 -7.92
N TRP A 249 0.25 -6.27 -8.59
CA TRP A 249 -1.07 -6.42 -8.01
C TRP A 249 -1.50 -7.87 -8.06
N HIS A 250 -1.90 -8.41 -6.92
CA HIS A 250 -2.45 -9.75 -6.81
C HIS A 250 -3.81 -9.74 -6.12
N ALA A 251 -4.62 -10.77 -6.35
CA ALA A 251 -5.86 -10.96 -5.63
C ALA A 251 -5.62 -10.94 -4.13
N SER A 252 -6.48 -10.25 -3.39
CA SER A 252 -6.34 -10.16 -1.95
C SER A 252 -6.44 -11.53 -1.29
N THR A 253 -5.81 -11.69 -0.13
CA THR A 253 -5.79 -12.98 0.57
C THR A 253 -7.22 -13.42 0.90
N MET A 254 -7.55 -14.67 0.53
CA MET A 254 -8.90 -15.22 0.67
C MET A 254 -9.98 -14.44 -0.10
N ALA A 255 -9.64 -13.80 -1.23
CA ALA A 255 -10.61 -13.13 -2.10
C ALA A 255 -11.79 -14.03 -2.49
N ARG A 256 -11.58 -15.34 -2.56
CA ARG A 256 -12.60 -16.38 -2.80
C ARG A 256 -13.68 -16.54 -1.72
N THR A 257 -13.54 -15.83 -0.61
CA THR A 257 -14.57 -15.76 0.45
C THR A 257 -15.04 -14.33 0.73
N SER A 258 -14.39 -13.32 0.14
CA SER A 258 -14.67 -11.90 0.43
C SER A 258 -15.10 -11.07 -0.78
N SER A 259 -14.68 -11.44 -2.00
CA SER A 259 -14.98 -10.71 -3.24
C SER A 259 -15.83 -11.52 -4.22
N HIS A 260 -15.79 -12.84 -4.10
CA HIS A 260 -16.48 -13.79 -4.94
C HIS A 260 -16.62 -15.14 -4.23
N GLN A 261 -17.31 -16.07 -4.88
CA GLN A 261 -17.44 -17.48 -4.47
C GLN A 261 -16.80 -18.41 -5.51
N THR A 262 -16.62 -19.69 -5.17
CA THR A 262 -15.98 -20.70 -6.04
C THR A 262 -16.84 -21.93 -6.38
N GLU A 263 -18.11 -21.92 -6.00
CA GLU A 263 -19.12 -22.93 -6.37
C GLU A 263 -19.53 -22.82 -7.85
N TYR A 264 -19.72 -21.61 -8.37
CA TYR A 264 -20.03 -21.33 -9.77
C TYR A 264 -18.85 -20.72 -10.51
N ASN A 265 -18.59 -21.23 -11.72
CA ASN A 265 -17.55 -20.73 -12.60
C ASN A 265 -18.11 -19.89 -13.77
N ALA A 266 -17.20 -19.40 -14.61
CA ALA A 266 -17.50 -18.54 -15.75
C ALA A 266 -18.45 -19.19 -16.76
N SER A 267 -18.30 -20.49 -17.03
CA SER A 267 -19.20 -21.24 -17.90
C SER A 267 -20.61 -21.39 -17.30
N ASP A 268 -20.72 -21.62 -15.99
CA ASP A 268 -22.02 -21.78 -15.32
C ASP A 268 -22.90 -20.51 -15.41
N ILE A 269 -22.29 -19.34 -15.20
CA ILE A 269 -23.02 -18.06 -15.16
C ILE A 269 -23.15 -17.44 -16.56
N PHE A 270 -22.08 -17.46 -17.34
CA PHE A 270 -21.95 -16.69 -18.57
C PHE A 270 -21.70 -17.55 -19.82
N GLY A 271 -21.80 -18.88 -19.74
CA GLY A 271 -21.58 -19.79 -20.87
C GLY A 271 -22.58 -19.64 -22.03
N SER A 272 -23.66 -18.87 -21.84
CA SER A 272 -24.59 -18.48 -22.91
C SER A 272 -24.11 -17.25 -23.71
N THR A 273 -23.09 -16.54 -23.22
CA THR A 273 -22.50 -15.37 -23.88
C THR A 273 -21.47 -15.79 -24.94
N PRO A 274 -21.21 -14.96 -25.96
CA PRO A 274 -20.19 -15.26 -26.96
C PRO A 274 -18.76 -15.07 -26.46
N TRP A 275 -18.57 -14.60 -25.21
CA TRP A 275 -17.27 -14.21 -24.66
C TRP A 275 -16.52 -15.37 -24.02
N ILE A 276 -17.24 -16.42 -23.65
CA ILE A 276 -16.74 -17.50 -22.83
C ILE A 276 -16.81 -18.80 -23.64
N SER A 277 -15.72 -19.56 -23.63
CA SER A 277 -15.76 -20.92 -24.13
C SER A 277 -16.50 -21.80 -23.12
N GLY A 278 -17.33 -22.74 -23.58
CA GLY A 278 -18.16 -23.55 -22.68
C GLY A 278 -17.39 -24.43 -21.67
N ASP A 279 -16.06 -24.45 -21.73
CA ASP A 279 -15.14 -25.16 -20.84
C ASP A 279 -14.34 -24.22 -19.89
N ASP A 280 -14.71 -22.95 -19.80
CA ASP A 280 -14.05 -21.96 -18.94
C ASP A 280 -14.41 -22.16 -17.46
N THR A 281 -13.48 -22.75 -16.70
CA THR A 281 -13.66 -23.09 -15.28
C THR A 281 -13.20 -21.99 -14.33
N TYR A 282 -12.90 -20.78 -14.82
CA TYR A 282 -12.38 -19.72 -13.95
C TYR A 282 -13.46 -19.21 -12.98
N PRO A 283 -13.12 -18.90 -11.72
CA PRO A 283 -14.05 -18.25 -10.79
C PRO A 283 -14.51 -16.88 -11.30
N VAL A 284 -15.71 -16.49 -10.88
CA VAL A 284 -16.39 -15.26 -11.35
C VAL A 284 -16.51 -14.26 -10.22
N LEU A 285 -16.07 -13.02 -10.46
CA LEU A 285 -16.22 -11.91 -9.52
C LEU A 285 -17.68 -11.64 -9.17
N ALA A 286 -17.97 -11.02 -8.02
CA ALA A 286 -19.34 -10.66 -7.68
C ALA A 286 -19.91 -9.65 -8.68
N HIS A 287 -21.01 -10.03 -9.33
CA HIS A 287 -21.81 -9.18 -10.24
C HIS A 287 -23.12 -8.80 -9.57
N SER A 288 -23.53 -7.54 -9.66
CA SER A 288 -24.78 -7.07 -9.05
C SER A 288 -26.03 -7.81 -9.57
N ALA A 289 -26.04 -8.19 -10.85
CA ALA A 289 -27.18 -8.89 -11.45
C ALA A 289 -27.23 -10.40 -11.13
N TYR A 290 -26.14 -10.98 -10.63
CA TYR A 290 -26.00 -12.41 -10.40
C TYR A 290 -25.58 -12.69 -8.95
N ALA A 291 -26.56 -12.78 -8.04
CA ALA A 291 -26.31 -13.05 -6.63
C ALA A 291 -25.59 -14.38 -6.37
N ASP A 292 -25.68 -15.34 -7.30
CA ASP A 292 -24.94 -16.62 -7.24
C ASP A 292 -23.41 -16.43 -7.32
N THR A 293 -22.95 -15.27 -7.81
CA THR A 293 -21.52 -14.93 -7.86
C THR A 293 -20.99 -14.29 -6.57
N TRP A 294 -21.87 -14.03 -5.60
CA TRP A 294 -21.52 -13.30 -4.39
C TRP A 294 -20.82 -14.21 -3.37
N PRO A 295 -19.88 -13.66 -2.58
CA PRO A 295 -19.34 -14.36 -1.43
C PRO A 295 -20.44 -14.67 -0.41
N VAL A 296 -20.18 -15.68 0.42
CA VAL A 296 -21.08 -16.12 1.50
C VAL A 296 -20.43 -15.91 2.85
N GLN A 297 -21.23 -15.46 3.83
CA GLN A 297 -20.79 -15.27 5.21
C GLN A 297 -21.76 -15.94 6.19
N MET A 298 -21.23 -16.35 7.36
CA MET A 298 -22.07 -16.94 8.40
C MET A 298 -22.81 -15.84 9.15
N ASN A 299 -24.14 -15.87 9.08
CA ASN A 299 -24.98 -15.02 9.90
C ASN A 299 -25.01 -15.55 11.33
N LEU A 300 -24.41 -14.82 12.28
CA LEU A 300 -24.30 -15.26 13.67
C LEU A 300 -25.65 -15.38 14.40
N ALA A 301 -26.69 -14.68 13.93
CA ALA A 301 -28.01 -14.71 14.54
C ALA A 301 -28.82 -15.94 14.11
N THR A 302 -28.71 -16.35 12.85
CA THR A 302 -29.45 -17.49 12.29
C THR A 302 -28.63 -18.78 12.26
N GLY A 303 -27.30 -18.68 12.25
CA GLY A 303 -26.37 -19.80 12.05
C GLY A 303 -26.31 -20.29 10.60
N GLU A 304 -26.91 -19.57 9.66
CA GLU A 304 -26.96 -19.92 8.23
C GLU A 304 -25.90 -19.15 7.44
N MET A 305 -25.50 -19.72 6.29
CA MET A 305 -24.62 -19.03 5.33
C MET A 305 -25.48 -18.17 4.41
N GLU A 306 -25.22 -16.87 4.37
CA GLU A 306 -25.95 -15.90 3.55
C GLU A 306 -25.00 -15.21 2.57
N SER A 307 -25.44 -15.10 1.31
CA SER A 307 -24.73 -14.32 0.29
C SER A 307 -24.83 -12.83 0.59
N TYR A 308 -23.75 -12.09 0.36
CA TYR A 308 -23.72 -10.64 0.54
C TYR A 308 -23.03 -9.94 -0.63
N TRP A 309 -23.49 -8.72 -0.95
CA TRP A 309 -22.84 -7.87 -1.95
C TRP A 309 -21.56 -7.28 -1.36
N PRO A 310 -20.36 -7.54 -1.93
CA PRO A 310 -19.11 -7.03 -1.38
C PRO A 310 -18.75 -5.62 -1.87
N GLY A 311 -19.45 -5.11 -2.89
CA GLY A 311 -19.29 -3.74 -3.36
C GLY A 311 -20.10 -2.73 -2.56
N TRP A 312 -20.09 -1.48 -3.01
CA TRP A 312 -20.91 -0.41 -2.44
C TRP A 312 -22.26 -0.28 -3.14
N TRP A 313 -23.18 0.38 -2.45
CA TRP A 313 -24.50 0.72 -2.98
C TRP A 313 -24.47 2.09 -3.66
N SER A 314 -25.47 2.35 -4.50
CA SER A 314 -25.71 3.70 -5.02
C SER A 314 -26.06 4.67 -3.90
N GLN A 315 -25.76 5.94 -4.13
CA GLN A 315 -26.06 7.02 -3.18
C GLN A 315 -27.26 7.86 -3.63
N ASP A 316 -28.03 8.36 -2.67
CA ASP A 316 -29.08 9.35 -2.88
C ASP A 316 -28.69 10.70 -2.29
N TYR A 317 -28.99 11.76 -3.05
CA TYR A 317 -28.79 13.13 -2.60
C TYR A 317 -29.91 13.55 -1.65
N ASN A 318 -29.58 13.76 -0.39
CA ASN A 318 -30.52 14.15 0.66
C ASN A 318 -30.04 15.39 1.41
N ILE A 319 -30.76 16.50 1.20
CA ILE A 319 -30.46 17.80 1.84
C ILE A 319 -30.68 17.84 3.35
N ASN A 320 -31.33 16.82 3.93
CA ASN A 320 -31.68 16.79 5.35
C ASN A 320 -30.63 16.05 6.19
N LEU A 321 -29.57 15.55 5.57
CA LEU A 321 -28.48 14.89 6.28
C LEU A 321 -27.72 15.90 7.17
N PRO A 322 -27.28 15.50 8.36
CA PRO A 322 -26.40 16.33 9.18
C PRO A 322 -25.13 16.71 8.41
N GLY A 323 -24.62 17.94 8.56
CA GLY A 323 -23.42 18.39 7.85
C GLY A 323 -23.67 18.93 6.44
N CYS A 324 -24.71 18.46 5.75
CA CYS A 324 -25.01 18.83 4.37
C CYS A 324 -25.19 20.35 4.16
N SER A 325 -24.33 20.93 3.32
CA SER A 325 -24.33 22.32 2.85
C SER A 325 -25.33 22.60 1.72
N GLN A 326 -26.23 21.65 1.42
CA GLN A 326 -27.21 21.70 0.31
C GLN A 326 -26.55 21.81 -1.07
N SER A 327 -25.35 21.24 -1.21
CA SER A 327 -24.60 21.18 -2.45
C SER A 327 -24.41 19.73 -2.87
N ARG A 328 -24.60 19.42 -4.15
CA ARG A 328 -24.27 18.08 -4.69
C ARG A 328 -22.77 17.77 -4.66
N LYS A 329 -21.93 18.79 -4.45
CA LYS A 329 -20.49 18.62 -4.30
C LYS A 329 -20.09 18.27 -2.87
N ASP A 330 -21.03 18.33 -1.94
CA ASP A 330 -20.80 18.04 -0.54
C ASP A 330 -21.07 16.55 -0.27
N PRO A 331 -20.05 15.76 0.12
CA PRO A 331 -20.20 14.35 0.45
C PRO A 331 -21.24 14.10 1.56
N ASP A 332 -21.37 15.02 2.53
CA ASP A 332 -22.32 14.90 3.65
C ASP A 332 -23.79 14.95 3.20
N CYS A 333 -24.04 15.35 1.94
CA CYS A 333 -25.37 15.35 1.34
C CYS A 333 -25.74 14.04 0.64
N TRP A 334 -24.90 13.00 0.71
CA TRP A 334 -25.12 11.72 0.05
C TRP A 334 -25.22 10.58 1.07
N GLU A 335 -26.29 9.80 0.99
CA GLU A 335 -26.46 8.58 1.78
C GLU A 335 -26.52 7.34 0.89
N GLU A 336 -25.91 6.23 1.32
CA GLU A 336 -26.02 4.96 0.61
C GLU A 336 -27.44 4.39 0.71
N VAL A 337 -27.90 3.76 -0.37
CA VAL A 337 -29.23 3.13 -0.46
C VAL A 337 -29.06 1.62 -0.65
N PRO A 338 -29.04 0.83 0.44
CA PRO A 338 -28.91 -0.62 0.37
C PRO A 338 -29.96 -1.27 -0.55
N GLY A 339 -29.52 -2.21 -1.38
CA GLY A 339 -30.36 -2.89 -2.38
C GLY A 339 -30.48 -2.16 -3.71
N ARG A 340 -29.92 -0.95 -3.86
CA ARG A 340 -29.87 -0.22 -5.15
C ARG A 340 -28.44 -0.12 -5.66
N PHE A 341 -28.16 -0.80 -6.76
CA PHE A 341 -26.88 -0.80 -7.47
C PHE A 341 -26.62 0.53 -8.21
N VAL A 342 -25.35 0.79 -8.50
CA VAL A 342 -24.90 2.03 -9.16
C VAL A 342 -25.26 2.01 -10.63
N SER A 343 -25.10 0.86 -11.30
CA SER A 343 -25.44 0.69 -12.71
C SER A 343 -26.25 -0.58 -12.99
N ASP A 344 -26.50 -0.85 -14.28
CA ASP A 344 -27.21 -2.07 -14.71
C ASP A 344 -26.42 -3.35 -14.38
N MET A 345 -25.09 -3.26 -14.34
CA MET A 345 -24.18 -4.32 -13.91
C MET A 345 -22.95 -3.70 -13.26
N ASP A 346 -22.80 -3.95 -11.96
CA ASP A 346 -21.64 -3.60 -11.16
C ASP A 346 -20.82 -4.87 -10.94
N VAL A 347 -19.49 -4.77 -11.03
CA VAL A 347 -18.59 -5.89 -10.79
C VAL A 347 -17.51 -5.47 -9.79
N TYR A 348 -17.53 -6.11 -8.62
CA TYR A 348 -16.59 -5.82 -7.55
C TYR A 348 -15.29 -6.61 -7.71
N MET A 349 -14.16 -5.96 -7.44
CA MET A 349 -12.85 -6.59 -7.39
C MET A 349 -12.01 -5.99 -6.25
N GLU A 350 -11.11 -6.81 -5.70
CA GLU A 350 -10.18 -6.39 -4.66
C GLU A 350 -8.80 -7.02 -4.92
N PHE A 351 -7.75 -6.20 -4.82
CA PHE A 351 -6.37 -6.62 -5.02
C PHE A 351 -5.41 -5.86 -4.10
N ASP A 352 -4.25 -6.43 -3.82
CA ASP A 352 -3.21 -5.85 -2.97
C ASP A 352 -1.80 -6.09 -3.53
N ASP A 353 -0.82 -5.35 -3.02
CA ASP A 353 0.58 -5.41 -3.45
C ASP A 353 1.44 -6.37 -2.62
N ARG A 354 0.83 -7.20 -1.76
CA ARG A 354 1.52 -8.15 -0.86
C ARG A 354 2.56 -9.00 -1.57
N TRP A 355 2.24 -9.38 -2.81
CA TRP A 355 3.01 -10.31 -3.62
C TRP A 355 3.84 -9.61 -4.70
N SER A 356 4.03 -8.29 -4.63
CA SER A 356 4.68 -7.52 -5.69
C SER A 356 6.12 -7.97 -5.99
N HIS A 357 6.82 -8.53 -5.00
CA HIS A 357 8.12 -9.14 -5.20
C HIS A 357 8.17 -10.19 -6.34
N ARG A 358 7.04 -10.86 -6.65
CA ARG A 358 6.96 -11.86 -7.73
C ARG A 358 7.13 -11.26 -9.13
N ALA A 359 6.83 -9.97 -9.30
CA ALA A 359 7.06 -9.27 -10.56
C ALA A 359 8.55 -8.97 -10.79
N ASN A 360 9.33 -8.80 -9.72
CA ASN A 360 10.74 -8.47 -9.83
C ASN A 360 11.55 -9.61 -10.44
N ASN A 361 12.48 -9.23 -11.32
CA ASN A 361 13.56 -10.12 -11.72
C ASN A 361 14.70 -10.01 -10.71
N VAL A 362 15.27 -11.17 -10.36
CA VAL A 362 16.43 -11.31 -9.49
C VAL A 362 17.54 -11.97 -10.30
N ASN A 363 18.73 -11.36 -10.30
CA ASN A 363 19.86 -11.87 -11.05
C ASN A 363 20.54 -13.06 -10.34
N THR A 364 21.58 -13.63 -10.95
CA THR A 364 22.29 -14.81 -10.42
C THR A 364 23.06 -14.58 -9.12
N ASN A 365 23.10 -13.34 -8.63
CA ASN A 365 23.76 -12.94 -7.39
C ASN A 365 22.75 -12.47 -6.34
N ASP A 366 21.47 -12.86 -6.47
CA ASP A 366 20.38 -12.50 -5.54
C ASP A 366 20.20 -10.98 -5.35
N LYS A 367 20.40 -10.22 -6.44
CA LYS A 367 20.10 -8.78 -6.47
C LYS A 367 18.92 -8.51 -7.38
N TYR A 368 18.01 -7.65 -6.92
CA TYR A 368 16.93 -7.14 -7.74
C TYR A 368 17.47 -6.38 -8.95
N GLU A 369 16.88 -6.61 -10.11
CA GLU A 369 17.07 -5.79 -11.31
C GLU A 369 16.02 -4.67 -11.40
N GLN A 370 14.89 -4.87 -10.72
CA GLN A 370 13.75 -3.95 -10.61
C GLN A 370 13.18 -4.08 -9.20
N THR A 371 12.82 -2.97 -8.57
CA THR A 371 12.51 -2.90 -7.13
C THR A 371 11.03 -2.59 -6.85
N GLY A 372 10.12 -3.50 -7.21
CA GLY A 372 8.74 -3.51 -6.72
C GLY A 372 8.64 -4.24 -5.38
N TYR A 373 8.17 -3.60 -4.33
CA TYR A 373 8.04 -4.24 -3.01
C TYR A 373 6.69 -3.90 -2.35
N PRO A 374 6.17 -4.72 -1.41
CA PRO A 374 4.82 -4.50 -0.90
C PRO A 374 4.75 -3.27 0.00
N MET A 375 4.04 -2.23 -0.42
CA MET A 375 3.83 -1.01 0.36
C MET A 375 2.66 -1.13 1.34
N GLY A 376 1.89 -2.21 1.26
CA GLY A 376 0.69 -2.37 2.07
C GLY A 376 -0.52 -1.72 1.42
N LEU A 377 -0.55 -1.52 0.10
CA LEU A 377 -1.70 -0.94 -0.56
C LEU A 377 -2.75 -2.01 -0.87
N ARG A 378 -3.99 -1.74 -0.48
CA ARG A 378 -5.17 -2.50 -0.90
C ARG A 378 -6.09 -1.64 -1.73
N VAL A 379 -6.50 -2.16 -2.87
CA VAL A 379 -7.38 -1.48 -3.82
C VAL A 379 -8.68 -2.25 -3.93
N LYS A 380 -9.78 -1.55 -3.63
CA LYS A 380 -11.15 -2.02 -3.87
C LYS A 380 -11.69 -1.25 -5.06
N ALA A 381 -12.20 -1.95 -6.07
CA ALA A 381 -12.73 -1.30 -7.26
C ALA A 381 -14.06 -1.93 -7.69
N THR A 382 -14.98 -1.10 -8.15
CA THR A 382 -16.22 -1.55 -8.78
C THR A 382 -16.25 -0.99 -10.19
N ALA A 383 -16.29 -1.88 -11.18
CA ALA A 383 -16.51 -1.50 -12.57
C ALA A 383 -18.02 -1.49 -12.86
N HIS A 384 -18.48 -0.44 -13.54
CA HIS A 384 -19.90 -0.20 -13.79
C HIS A 384 -20.19 -0.27 -15.30
N SER A 385 -21.18 -1.07 -15.66
CA SER A 385 -21.73 -1.17 -17.01
C SER A 385 -23.12 -0.55 -17.08
N TYR A 386 -23.34 0.30 -18.08
CA TYR A 386 -24.64 0.94 -18.32
C TYR A 386 -25.16 0.56 -19.70
N GLY A 387 -26.43 0.14 -19.79
CA GLY A 387 -27.15 -0.09 -21.04
C GLY A 387 -27.83 1.16 -21.61
N VAL A 388 -27.81 2.28 -20.89
CA VAL A 388 -28.46 3.54 -21.30
C VAL A 388 -27.65 4.33 -22.32
N SER A 389 -28.33 4.95 -23.30
CA SER A 389 -27.69 5.52 -24.50
C SER A 389 -26.70 6.66 -24.29
N TYR A 390 -26.73 7.35 -23.14
CA TYR A 390 -25.80 8.44 -22.83
C TYR A 390 -24.56 7.99 -22.04
N ALA A 391 -24.51 6.72 -21.63
CA ALA A 391 -23.41 6.13 -20.85
C ALA A 391 -22.92 4.78 -21.40
N GLU A 392 -23.61 4.21 -22.39
CA GLU A 392 -23.30 2.90 -22.98
C GLU A 392 -21.90 2.83 -23.62
N ASP A 393 -21.31 3.97 -24.00
CA ASP A 393 -20.00 4.07 -24.63
C ASP A 393 -18.86 4.50 -23.69
N ILE A 394 -19.10 4.51 -22.37
CA ILE A 394 -18.13 4.92 -21.35
C ILE A 394 -17.91 3.78 -20.35
N MET A 395 -16.64 3.51 -20.02
CA MET A 395 -16.30 2.65 -18.88
C MET A 395 -16.15 3.50 -17.63
N PHE A 396 -16.92 3.18 -16.59
CA PHE A 396 -16.78 3.78 -15.27
C PHE A 396 -16.19 2.75 -14.32
N VAL A 397 -15.16 3.16 -13.58
CA VAL A 397 -14.60 2.39 -12.48
C VAL A 397 -14.50 3.32 -11.29
N THR A 398 -15.11 2.94 -10.19
CA THR A 398 -14.91 3.63 -8.91
C THR A 398 -13.90 2.84 -8.08
N VAL A 399 -12.99 3.55 -7.42
CA VAL A 399 -11.82 2.95 -6.74
C VAL A 399 -11.71 3.54 -5.34
N LYS A 400 -11.46 2.69 -4.34
CA LYS A 400 -11.07 3.06 -2.98
C LYS A 400 -9.71 2.42 -2.70
N VAL A 401 -8.73 3.23 -2.31
CA VAL A 401 -7.39 2.76 -1.95
C VAL A 401 -7.24 2.88 -0.44
N ARG A 402 -6.80 1.80 0.20
CA ARG A 402 -6.53 1.74 1.64
C ARG A 402 -5.04 1.48 1.86
N ASN A 403 -4.45 2.27 2.75
CA ASN A 403 -3.10 2.03 3.26
C ASN A 403 -3.19 1.04 4.43
N GLU A 404 -2.59 -0.14 4.26
CA GLU A 404 -2.44 -1.21 5.25
C GLU A 404 -0.96 -1.46 5.59
N SER A 405 -0.09 -0.46 5.36
CA SER A 405 1.30 -0.51 5.84
C SER A 405 1.41 -0.59 7.37
N GLY A 406 0.37 -0.13 8.05
CA GLY A 406 0.23 -0.12 9.51
C GLY A 406 -1.12 -0.69 9.93
N ASP A 407 -1.27 -0.93 11.24
CA ASP A 407 -2.58 -1.14 11.81
C ASP A 407 -3.43 0.11 11.51
N TRP A 408 -4.64 -0.09 11.00
CA TRP A 408 -5.40 0.97 10.36
C TRP A 408 -6.80 1.06 10.95
N CYS A 409 -7.35 2.27 10.90
CA CYS A 409 -8.75 2.55 11.09
C CYS A 409 -9.17 3.45 9.93
N ALA A 410 -10.18 3.02 9.18
CA ALA A 410 -10.57 3.67 7.93
C ALA A 410 -11.22 5.03 8.24
N GLU A 411 -10.78 6.03 7.49
CA GLU A 411 -11.32 7.38 7.49
C GLU A 411 -11.67 7.78 6.06
N ASP A 412 -12.65 8.67 5.90
CA ASP A 412 -12.99 9.28 4.61
C ASP A 412 -12.02 10.41 4.22
N GLU A 413 -12.28 11.07 3.10
CA GLU A 413 -11.43 12.15 2.58
C GLU A 413 -11.32 13.37 3.52
N ASP A 414 -12.27 13.51 4.45
CA ASP A 414 -12.36 14.61 5.42
C ASP A 414 -11.86 14.21 6.82
N GLY A 415 -11.41 12.96 7.01
CA GLY A 415 -10.90 12.42 8.27
C GLY A 415 -11.98 11.93 9.22
N ASN A 416 -13.22 11.69 8.74
CA ASN A 416 -14.27 11.09 9.56
C ASN A 416 -14.17 9.56 9.50
N PRO A 417 -14.51 8.85 10.60
CA PRO A 417 -14.43 7.39 10.64
C PRO A 417 -15.42 6.74 9.67
N VAL A 418 -14.93 5.79 8.87
CA VAL A 418 -15.78 4.91 8.05
C VAL A 418 -16.33 3.82 8.96
N LEU A 419 -17.67 3.76 9.09
CA LEU A 419 -18.34 2.86 10.01
C LEU A 419 -18.81 1.57 9.32
N ASP A 420 -18.70 0.46 10.04
CA ASP A 420 -19.24 -0.83 9.65
C ASP A 420 -20.77 -0.91 9.85
N LEU A 421 -21.35 -2.08 9.55
CA LEU A 421 -22.79 -2.33 9.73
C LEU A 421 -23.26 -2.23 11.20
N ASN A 422 -22.36 -2.30 12.18
CA ASN A 422 -22.64 -2.18 13.60
C ASN A 422 -22.46 -0.74 14.11
N GLY A 423 -21.98 0.18 13.26
CA GLY A 423 -21.67 1.56 13.62
C GLY A 423 -20.32 1.72 14.31
N GLU A 424 -19.43 0.72 14.24
CA GLU A 424 -18.06 0.78 14.73
C GLU A 424 -17.12 1.19 13.59
N GLN A 425 -16.05 1.91 13.87
CA GLN A 425 -15.07 2.27 12.84
C GLN A 425 -14.44 1.00 12.27
N GLU A 426 -14.40 0.88 10.95
CA GLU A 426 -13.68 -0.21 10.29
C GLU A 426 -12.20 -0.09 10.63
N CYS A 427 -11.68 -1.02 11.42
CA CYS A 427 -10.26 -1.12 11.72
C CYS A 427 -9.74 -2.50 11.37
N GLY A 428 -8.44 -2.60 11.18
CA GLY A 428 -7.77 -3.86 10.94
C GLY A 428 -6.28 -3.78 11.20
N GLU A 429 -5.64 -4.93 11.06
CA GLU A 429 -4.20 -5.04 11.24
C GLU A 429 -3.45 -4.70 9.95
N ALA A 430 -2.19 -4.32 10.10
CA ALA A 430 -1.25 -4.19 9.00
C ALA A 430 -1.18 -5.46 8.16
N MET A 431 -0.81 -5.25 6.89
CA MET A 431 -0.65 -6.32 5.94
C MET A 431 0.37 -7.36 6.42
N ILE A 432 -0.08 -8.62 6.47
CA ILE A 432 0.81 -9.76 6.66
C ILE A 432 1.49 -10.08 5.34
N MET A 433 2.82 -10.12 5.37
CA MET A 433 3.70 -10.34 4.23
C MET A 433 3.77 -11.83 3.85
N PRO A 434 4.27 -12.19 2.66
CA PRO A 434 4.39 -13.58 2.21
C PRO A 434 5.20 -14.50 3.14
N ASP A 435 6.13 -13.95 3.91
CA ASP A 435 6.94 -14.63 4.93
C ASP A 435 6.27 -14.67 6.32
N GLY A 436 5.00 -14.23 6.43
CA GLY A 436 4.23 -14.23 7.68
C GLY A 436 4.58 -13.10 8.65
N THR A 437 5.51 -12.22 8.28
CA THR A 437 5.84 -11.02 9.07
C THR A 437 4.74 -9.96 8.91
N LYS A 438 4.56 -9.11 9.93
CA LYS A 438 3.65 -7.96 9.83
C LYS A 438 4.43 -6.77 9.27
N LEU A 439 3.93 -6.18 8.19
CA LEU A 439 4.59 -5.04 7.54
C LEU A 439 4.85 -3.91 8.55
N ASN A 440 6.11 -3.47 8.62
CA ASN A 440 6.61 -2.48 9.56
C ASN A 440 6.11 -2.65 11.01
N ARG A 441 5.95 -3.90 11.48
CA ARG A 441 5.38 -4.26 12.79
C ARG A 441 4.03 -3.58 13.10
N GLY A 442 3.27 -3.18 12.09
CA GLY A 442 2.02 -2.45 12.26
C GLY A 442 2.15 -0.95 12.52
N LYS A 443 3.36 -0.38 12.49
CA LYS A 443 3.56 1.07 12.71
C LYS A 443 3.08 1.94 11.53
N GLY A 444 2.96 1.37 10.34
CA GLY A 444 2.66 2.15 9.14
C GLY A 444 3.88 2.86 8.58
N PHE A 445 3.80 3.25 7.31
CA PHE A 445 4.77 4.14 6.68
C PHE A 445 4.25 5.57 6.59
#